data_AF-A0A7C6CNX1-F1
#
_entry.id   AF-A0A7C6CNX1-F1
#
_cell.length_a   1.000
_cell.length_b   1.000
_cell.length_c   1.000
_cell.angle_alpha   90.00
_cell.angle_beta   90.00
_cell.angle_gamma   90.00
#
_symmetry.space_group_name_H-M   'P 1'
#
loop_
_entity.id
_entity.type
_entity.pdbx_description
1 polymer ?
#
loop_
_entity_poly.entity_id
_entity_poly.type
_entity_poly.pdbx_seq_one_letter_code
_entity_poly.pdbx_strand_id
1 'polypeptide(L)'
;MKKTLCILLAAILVFAAVGLQISAEGKYDRLLLLGDSITYGYGLEGTRDTCRSYGNLLGEYLGIRGENFKNAAVNGDTSADLLALLPSLAGDIGAADLIVITIGGNDLLAILWEAVAAVLGARPGNTELAVMLNNPEYIERLAQEITVQKITEAILGYTENLERIVGFIREKNPDGVAIFLAQYDPVSGAGFPEQVNSISGSAIMLLNAAMKETVTASDCVWLDIYSLFEGKGPEWTFIREGDIHPNATGHYMIFRHIVEYLESIPEPSETASGIAETTTTSDTAAAPETTTAPGTTAPADEKTQRRGCKASAGPGYAFACLFCATLAALRKKASPPGGDYRVR
;
A
#
# COMPACT_ATOMS: atom_id res chain seq x y z
N MET A 1 63.06 5.68 12.48
CA MET A 1 62.00 5.17 13.38
C MET A 1 60.67 5.93 13.21
N LYS A 2 60.61 7.28 13.33
CA LYS A 2 59.34 8.02 13.15
C LYS A 2 58.71 7.91 11.75
N LYS A 3 59.51 7.97 10.67
CA LYS A 3 59.01 7.90 9.28
C LYS A 3 58.45 6.52 8.89
N THR A 4 59.10 5.44 9.35
CA THR A 4 58.64 4.06 9.11
C THR A 4 57.38 3.73 9.91
N LEU A 5 57.22 4.29 11.11
CA LEU A 5 56.01 4.14 11.92
C LEU A 5 54.79 4.83 11.27
N CYS A 6 54.96 6.01 10.68
CA CYS A 6 53.87 6.72 9.98
C CYS A 6 53.40 6.01 8.71
N ILE A 7 54.31 5.36 7.97
CA ILE A 7 53.95 4.61 6.75
C ILE A 7 53.17 3.34 7.11
N LEU A 8 53.56 2.64 8.18
CA LEU A 8 52.82 1.48 8.69
C LEU A 8 51.42 1.87 9.20
N LEU A 9 51.29 2.99 9.91
CA LEU A 9 49.99 3.50 10.37
C LEU A 9 49.08 3.93 9.21
N ALA A 10 49.63 4.56 8.18
CA ALA A 10 48.87 4.94 6.98
C ALA A 10 48.42 3.71 6.17
N ALA A 11 49.28 2.69 6.05
CA ALA A 11 48.93 1.44 5.37
C ALA A 11 47.83 0.67 6.11
N ILE A 12 47.84 0.66 7.45
CA ILE A 12 46.79 0.03 8.28
C ILE A 12 45.47 0.80 8.16
N LEU A 13 45.49 2.14 8.11
CA LEU A 13 44.30 2.97 7.90
C LEU A 13 43.70 2.80 6.51
N VAL A 14 44.53 2.63 5.47
CA VAL A 14 44.06 2.34 4.11
C VAL A 14 43.51 0.92 4.01
N PHE A 15 44.12 -0.07 4.68
CA PHE A 15 43.57 -1.43 4.74
C PHE A 15 42.26 -1.53 5.53
N ALA A 16 42.12 -0.74 6.60
CA ALA A 16 40.86 -0.64 7.36
C ALA A 16 39.75 0.07 6.56
N ALA A 17 40.10 0.99 5.66
CA ALA A 17 39.15 1.67 4.78
C ALA A 17 38.68 0.80 3.59
N VAL A 18 39.47 -0.20 3.17
CA VAL A 18 39.12 -1.11 2.07
C VAL A 18 38.37 -2.36 2.56
N GLY A 19 38.41 -2.67 3.86
CA GLY A 19 37.85 -3.91 4.44
C GLY A 19 36.38 -3.88 4.89
N LEU A 20 35.62 -2.81 4.66
CA LEU A 20 34.19 -2.72 5.02
C LEU A 20 33.32 -2.46 3.78
N GLN A 21 33.32 -3.43 2.89
CA GLN A 21 32.20 -3.68 1.97
C GLN A 21 31.73 -5.11 2.21
N ILE A 22 31.35 -5.41 3.45
CA ILE A 22 30.46 -6.56 3.70
C ILE A 22 29.10 -6.04 3.25
N SER A 23 28.76 -6.27 1.98
CA SER A 23 27.36 -6.21 1.57
C SER A 23 26.71 -7.34 2.35
N ALA A 24 25.91 -6.99 3.36
CA ALA A 24 24.95 -7.95 3.89
C ALA A 24 24.13 -8.39 2.67
N GLU A 25 24.20 -9.67 2.31
CA GLU A 25 23.30 -10.25 1.32
C GLU A 25 21.89 -9.99 1.87
N GLY A 26 21.13 -9.14 1.16
CA GLY A 26 19.81 -8.74 1.63
C GLY A 26 18.91 -9.97 1.63
N LYS A 27 18.11 -10.15 2.68
CA LYS A 27 17.13 -11.25 2.79
C LYS A 27 16.17 -11.34 1.59
N TYR A 28 16.01 -10.25 0.87
CA TYR A 28 15.16 -10.11 -0.30
C TYR A 28 15.93 -9.39 -1.40
N ASP A 29 15.91 -9.92 -2.61
CA ASP A 29 16.55 -9.31 -3.78
C ASP A 29 15.54 -8.62 -4.68
N ARG A 30 14.27 -9.08 -4.71
CA ARG A 30 13.22 -8.62 -5.63
C ARG A 30 11.93 -8.26 -4.88
N LEU A 31 11.50 -7.01 -5.04
CA LEU A 31 10.30 -6.44 -4.40
C LEU A 31 9.25 -6.07 -5.45
N LEU A 32 8.07 -6.67 -5.31
CA LEU A 32 6.88 -6.34 -6.08
C LEU A 32 5.81 -5.70 -5.17
N LEU A 33 5.31 -4.54 -5.57
CA LEU A 33 4.20 -3.87 -4.90
C LEU A 33 2.96 -3.96 -5.78
N LEU A 34 1.87 -4.47 -5.21
CA LEU A 34 0.57 -4.59 -5.86
C LEU A 34 -0.47 -3.80 -5.08
N GLY A 35 -1.57 -3.44 -5.74
CA GLY A 35 -2.71 -2.86 -5.05
C GLY A 35 -3.21 -1.56 -5.64
N ASP A 36 -3.78 -0.74 -4.75
CA ASP A 36 -4.53 0.44 -5.11
C ASP A 36 -3.72 1.76 -4.94
N SER A 37 -4.42 2.87 -4.73
CA SER A 37 -3.85 4.20 -4.54
C SER A 37 -2.94 4.32 -3.32
N ILE A 38 -3.12 3.49 -2.29
CA ILE A 38 -2.25 3.48 -1.11
C ILE A 38 -0.88 2.89 -1.51
N THR A 39 -0.83 1.74 -2.18
CA THR A 39 0.43 1.22 -2.72
C THR A 39 1.05 2.17 -3.76
N TYR A 40 0.23 2.81 -4.59
CA TYR A 40 0.68 3.77 -5.60
C TYR A 40 1.40 4.99 -5.00
N GLY A 41 1.02 5.41 -3.78
CA GLY A 41 1.50 6.65 -3.16
C GLY A 41 0.73 7.88 -3.63
N TYR A 42 -0.58 7.74 -3.85
CA TYR A 42 -1.44 8.85 -4.24
C TYR A 42 -1.35 10.02 -3.24
N GLY A 43 -1.42 11.25 -3.76
CA GLY A 43 -1.36 12.46 -2.96
C GLY A 43 0.05 12.90 -2.54
N LEU A 44 1.05 12.02 -2.64
CA LEU A 44 2.45 12.36 -2.32
C LEU A 44 3.16 13.14 -3.42
N GLU A 45 4.21 13.86 -3.03
CA GLU A 45 5.11 14.54 -3.96
C GLU A 45 6.03 13.53 -4.67
N GLY A 46 6.24 13.70 -5.97
CA GLY A 46 7.04 12.80 -6.81
C GLY A 46 6.18 12.01 -7.81
N THR A 47 6.74 10.99 -8.43
CA THR A 47 6.04 10.03 -9.30
C THR A 47 5.77 8.73 -8.54
N ARG A 48 5.02 7.78 -9.11
CA ARG A 48 4.78 6.47 -8.48
C ARG A 48 6.06 5.83 -7.93
N ASP A 49 7.15 5.90 -8.68
CA ASP A 49 8.40 5.23 -8.34
C ASP A 49 9.40 6.15 -7.59
N THR A 50 9.05 7.42 -7.35
CA THR A 50 9.94 8.39 -6.68
C THR A 50 9.32 9.11 -5.49
N CYS A 51 8.01 8.99 -5.29
CA CYS A 51 7.34 9.56 -4.12
C CYS A 51 7.72 8.79 -2.85
N ARG A 52 7.53 9.40 -1.67
CA ARG A 52 7.82 8.75 -0.38
C ARG A 52 6.69 7.82 0.08
N SER A 53 6.18 6.98 -0.83
CA SER A 53 5.21 5.93 -0.49
C SER A 53 5.86 4.87 0.39
N TYR A 54 5.06 4.13 1.15
CA TYR A 54 5.60 3.08 2.04
C TYR A 54 6.43 2.06 1.26
N GLY A 55 5.99 1.73 0.04
CA GLY A 55 6.65 0.73 -0.80
C GLY A 55 7.98 1.22 -1.39
N ASN A 56 8.06 2.50 -1.78
CA ASN A 56 9.33 3.08 -2.25
C ASN A 56 10.32 3.21 -1.09
N LEU A 57 9.85 3.57 0.10
CA LEU A 57 10.67 3.60 1.33
C LEU A 57 11.17 2.20 1.68
N LEU A 58 10.34 1.17 1.51
CA LEU A 58 10.73 -0.22 1.72
C LEU A 58 11.81 -0.67 0.72
N GLY A 59 11.64 -0.36 -0.56
CA GLY A 59 12.67 -0.63 -1.57
C GLY A 59 14.00 0.08 -1.27
N GLU A 60 13.94 1.35 -0.83
CA GLU A 60 15.13 2.08 -0.38
C GLU A 60 15.80 1.43 0.83
N TYR A 61 15.02 1.03 1.85
CA TYR A 61 15.52 0.37 3.06
C TYR A 61 16.21 -0.96 2.77
N LEU A 62 15.60 -1.78 1.91
CA LEU A 62 16.13 -3.09 1.52
C LEU A 62 17.27 -2.98 0.49
N GLY A 63 17.55 -1.79 -0.06
CA GLY A 63 18.52 -1.62 -1.13
C GLY A 63 18.05 -2.13 -2.51
N ILE A 64 16.77 -2.47 -2.65
CA ILE A 64 16.18 -3.04 -3.86
C ILE A 64 15.74 -1.92 -4.80
N ARG A 65 16.32 -1.87 -6.02
CA ARG A 65 16.10 -0.81 -7.01
C ARG A 65 16.18 -1.36 -8.43
N GLY A 66 15.85 -0.51 -9.41
CA GLY A 66 16.00 -0.84 -10.83
C GLY A 66 15.08 -2.00 -11.23
N GLU A 67 15.62 -2.98 -11.97
CA GLU A 67 14.87 -4.14 -12.48
C GLU A 67 14.37 -5.11 -11.39
N ASN A 68 14.89 -4.98 -10.17
CA ASN A 68 14.49 -5.79 -9.02
C ASN A 68 13.38 -5.13 -8.19
N PHE A 69 13.02 -3.88 -8.48
CA PHE A 69 11.94 -3.16 -7.82
C PHE A 69 10.81 -2.85 -8.79
N LYS A 70 9.58 -3.20 -8.44
CA LYS A 70 8.41 -2.84 -9.25
C LYS A 70 7.23 -2.41 -8.40
N ASN A 71 6.74 -1.19 -8.63
CA ASN A 71 5.42 -0.78 -8.18
C ASN A 71 4.40 -0.94 -9.32
N ALA A 72 3.57 -1.96 -9.25
CA ALA A 72 2.52 -2.24 -10.23
C ALA A 72 1.12 -1.83 -9.77
N ALA A 73 1.02 -1.07 -8.67
CA ALA A 73 -0.25 -0.57 -8.18
C ALA A 73 -0.88 0.45 -9.14
N VAL A 74 -2.20 0.54 -9.07
CA VAL A 74 -3.02 1.43 -9.89
C VAL A 74 -4.03 2.13 -9.00
N ASN A 75 -4.13 3.46 -9.14
CA ASN A 75 -5.04 4.24 -8.31
C ASN A 75 -6.48 3.74 -8.45
N GLY A 76 -7.08 3.41 -7.30
CA GLY A 76 -8.45 2.97 -7.02
C GLY A 76 -8.92 1.67 -7.64
N ASP A 77 -7.98 0.81 -8.01
CA ASP A 77 -8.31 -0.58 -8.29
C ASP A 77 -9.12 -1.18 -7.12
N THR A 78 -10.18 -1.89 -7.48
CA THR A 78 -10.88 -2.82 -6.61
C THR A 78 -10.18 -4.17 -6.61
N SER A 79 -10.60 -5.10 -5.75
CA SER A 79 -10.12 -6.48 -5.81
C SER A 79 -10.34 -7.14 -7.18
N ALA A 80 -11.44 -6.81 -7.87
CA ALA A 80 -11.72 -7.33 -9.21
C ALA A 80 -10.70 -6.81 -10.24
N ASP A 81 -10.31 -5.53 -10.14
CA ASP A 81 -9.34 -4.92 -11.05
C ASP A 81 -7.94 -5.50 -10.85
N LEU A 82 -7.51 -5.64 -9.59
CA LEU A 82 -6.23 -6.30 -9.29
C LEU A 82 -6.23 -7.74 -9.80
N LEU A 83 -7.30 -8.49 -9.58
CA LEU A 83 -7.44 -9.86 -10.08
C LEU A 83 -7.30 -9.93 -11.61
N ALA A 84 -7.89 -8.99 -12.34
CA ALA A 84 -7.78 -8.91 -13.78
C ALA A 84 -6.36 -8.53 -14.25
N LEU A 85 -5.60 -7.81 -13.43
CA LEU A 85 -4.22 -7.41 -13.72
C LEU A 85 -3.21 -8.56 -13.54
N LEU A 86 -3.42 -9.47 -12.59
CA LEU A 86 -2.45 -10.51 -12.21
C LEU A 86 -1.87 -11.34 -13.37
N PRO A 87 -2.66 -11.79 -14.38
CA PRO A 87 -2.11 -12.56 -15.49
C PRO A 87 -1.00 -11.83 -16.25
N SER A 88 -1.08 -10.50 -16.37
CA SER A 88 -0.04 -9.69 -17.03
C SER A 88 1.24 -9.54 -16.20
N LEU A 89 1.16 -9.81 -14.89
CA LEU A 89 2.25 -9.71 -13.93
C LEU A 89 2.79 -11.08 -13.51
N ALA A 90 2.36 -12.18 -14.14
CA ALA A 90 2.70 -13.54 -13.72
C ALA A 90 4.22 -13.77 -13.58
N GLY A 91 5.02 -13.21 -14.50
CA GLY A 91 6.48 -13.29 -14.44
C GLY A 91 7.08 -12.48 -13.29
N ASP A 92 6.55 -11.29 -13.01
CA ASP A 92 7.02 -10.47 -11.88
C ASP A 92 6.64 -11.14 -10.54
N ILE A 93 5.43 -11.69 -10.44
CA ILE A 93 4.94 -12.41 -9.26
C ILE A 93 5.82 -13.63 -8.99
N GLY A 94 6.08 -14.45 -10.01
CA GLY A 94 6.90 -15.66 -9.86
C GLY A 94 8.38 -15.39 -9.57
N ALA A 95 8.87 -14.18 -9.85
CA ALA A 95 10.25 -13.79 -9.59
C ALA A 95 10.43 -12.93 -8.32
N ALA A 96 9.37 -12.58 -7.60
CA ALA A 96 9.48 -11.71 -6.43
C ALA A 96 9.82 -12.52 -5.17
N ASP A 97 10.75 -12.02 -4.34
CA ASP A 97 11.03 -12.59 -3.03
C ASP A 97 10.06 -12.03 -1.97
N LEU A 98 9.67 -10.76 -2.17
CA LEU A 98 8.72 -10.04 -1.33
C LEU A 98 7.66 -9.37 -2.20
N ILE A 99 6.39 -9.68 -1.92
CA ILE A 99 5.21 -9.02 -2.48
C ILE A 99 4.49 -8.29 -1.36
N VAL A 100 4.18 -7.00 -1.53
CA VAL A 100 3.35 -6.24 -0.56
C VAL A 100 2.12 -5.70 -1.26
N ILE A 101 0.94 -5.96 -0.69
CA ILE A 101 -0.36 -5.68 -1.29
C ILE A 101 -1.25 -4.83 -0.37
N THR A 102 -1.91 -3.81 -0.94
CA THR A 102 -3.09 -3.16 -0.35
C THR A 102 -4.25 -3.21 -1.34
N ILE A 103 -5.38 -3.83 -0.96
CA ILE A 103 -6.56 -3.90 -1.82
C ILE A 103 -7.83 -4.10 -0.97
N GLY A 104 -9.00 -3.73 -1.52
CA GLY A 104 -10.30 -3.94 -0.86
C GLY A 104 -11.00 -2.67 -0.38
N GLY A 105 -10.25 -1.58 -0.17
CA GLY A 105 -10.86 -0.30 0.24
C GLY A 105 -11.85 0.24 -0.79
N ASN A 106 -11.52 0.11 -2.08
CA ASN A 106 -12.39 0.58 -3.17
C ASN A 106 -13.65 -0.27 -3.35
N ASP A 107 -13.61 -1.55 -2.99
CA ASP A 107 -14.77 -2.44 -2.98
C ASP A 107 -15.84 -1.93 -2.01
N LEU A 108 -15.43 -1.42 -0.84
CA LEU A 108 -16.35 -0.76 0.10
C LEU A 108 -16.75 0.65 -0.35
N LEU A 109 -15.83 1.42 -0.93
CA LEU A 109 -16.13 2.79 -1.39
C LEU A 109 -17.19 2.83 -2.49
N ALA A 110 -17.32 1.78 -3.30
CA ALA A 110 -18.38 1.66 -4.30
C ALA A 110 -19.79 1.84 -3.69
N ILE A 111 -20.04 1.25 -2.50
CA ILE A 111 -21.31 1.37 -1.78
C ILE A 111 -21.60 2.84 -1.44
N LEU A 112 -20.58 3.56 -0.96
CA LEU A 112 -20.71 4.98 -0.62
C LEU A 112 -21.09 5.80 -1.87
N TRP A 113 -20.48 5.50 -3.02
CA TRP A 113 -20.79 6.21 -4.26
C TRP A 113 -22.20 5.93 -4.77
N GLU A 114 -22.68 4.70 -4.65
CA GLU A 114 -24.05 4.35 -4.95
C GLU A 114 -25.04 5.06 -4.03
N ALA A 115 -24.75 5.12 -2.73
CA ALA A 115 -25.55 5.87 -1.77
C ALA A 115 -25.61 7.36 -2.11
N VAL A 116 -24.46 7.97 -2.45
CA VAL A 116 -24.39 9.37 -2.91
C VAL A 116 -25.24 9.57 -4.17
N ALA A 117 -25.13 8.69 -5.16
CA ALA A 117 -25.92 8.77 -6.38
C ALA A 117 -27.43 8.61 -6.10
N ALA A 118 -27.83 7.71 -5.21
CA ALA A 118 -29.23 7.50 -4.83
C ALA A 118 -29.84 8.72 -4.12
N VAL A 119 -29.10 9.34 -3.21
CA VAL A 119 -29.56 10.53 -2.47
C VAL A 119 -29.69 11.76 -3.38
N LEU A 120 -28.86 11.85 -4.41
CA LEU A 120 -28.69 13.06 -5.23
C LEU A 120 -29.28 12.96 -6.63
N GLY A 121 -29.66 11.77 -7.09
CA GLY A 121 -30.21 11.52 -8.43
C GLY A 121 -29.20 11.72 -9.58
N ALA A 122 -27.96 12.11 -9.26
CA ALA A 122 -26.83 12.26 -10.16
C ALA A 122 -25.53 12.20 -9.36
N ARG A 123 -24.41 11.98 -10.03
CA ARG A 123 -23.08 12.11 -9.41
C ARG A 123 -22.78 13.60 -9.19
N PRO A 124 -22.72 14.11 -7.95
CA PRO A 124 -22.54 15.53 -7.68
C PRO A 124 -21.15 16.00 -8.12
N GLY A 125 -21.02 17.29 -8.43
CA GLY A 125 -19.69 17.91 -8.59
C GLY A 125 -18.96 18.08 -7.26
N ASN A 126 -17.65 18.36 -7.33
CA ASN A 126 -16.75 18.55 -6.18
C ASN A 126 -17.15 19.65 -5.18
N THR A 127 -18.13 20.50 -5.48
CA THR A 127 -18.57 21.56 -4.57
C THR A 127 -19.93 21.23 -3.94
N GLU A 128 -20.74 20.40 -4.60
CA GLU A 128 -22.09 20.02 -4.16
C GLU A 128 -22.04 18.97 -3.06
N LEU A 129 -21.26 17.90 -3.27
CA LEU A 129 -21.09 16.84 -2.27
C LEU A 129 -20.50 17.39 -0.97
N ALA A 130 -19.65 18.41 -1.09
CA ALA A 130 -19.11 19.12 0.03
C ALA A 130 -20.20 19.82 0.88
N VAL A 131 -21.02 20.66 0.26
CA VAL A 131 -22.12 21.36 0.96
C VAL A 131 -23.12 20.37 1.58
N MET A 132 -23.35 19.24 0.91
CA MET A 132 -24.30 18.21 1.35
C MET A 132 -23.83 17.45 2.59
N LEU A 133 -22.57 17.05 2.66
CA LEU A 133 -22.02 16.34 3.82
C LEU A 133 -21.88 17.22 5.07
N ASN A 134 -22.15 18.52 4.95
CA ASN A 134 -22.31 19.44 6.08
C ASN A 134 -23.75 19.65 6.54
N ASN A 135 -24.69 19.00 5.87
CA ASN A 135 -26.10 19.03 6.24
C ASN A 135 -26.47 17.69 6.91
N PRO A 136 -26.84 17.70 8.20
CA PRO A 136 -27.25 16.50 8.93
C PRO A 136 -28.34 15.67 8.23
N GLU A 137 -29.28 16.30 7.52
CA GLU A 137 -30.34 15.60 6.79
C GLU A 137 -29.79 14.76 5.63
N TYR A 138 -28.74 15.23 4.95
CA TYR A 138 -28.09 14.47 3.89
C TYR A 138 -27.25 13.33 4.46
N ILE A 139 -26.57 13.54 5.58
CA ILE A 139 -25.83 12.48 6.28
C ILE A 139 -26.79 11.36 6.70
N GLU A 140 -27.96 11.71 7.24
CA GLU A 140 -28.98 10.74 7.63
C GLU A 140 -29.51 9.95 6.42
N ARG A 141 -29.82 10.64 5.30
CA ARG A 141 -30.25 9.98 4.07
C ARG A 141 -29.18 9.07 3.48
N LEU A 142 -27.91 9.48 3.51
CA LEU A 142 -26.79 8.63 3.07
C LEU A 142 -26.65 7.39 3.96
N ALA A 143 -26.76 7.55 5.27
CA ALA A 143 -26.71 6.43 6.20
C ALA A 143 -27.85 5.42 5.97
N GLN A 144 -29.03 5.88 5.56
CA GLN A 144 -30.16 5.00 5.19
C GLN A 144 -29.91 4.19 3.90
N GLU A 145 -29.12 4.73 2.97
CA GLU A 145 -28.78 4.04 1.72
C GLU A 145 -27.66 3.01 1.87
N ILE A 146 -26.82 3.14 2.90
CA ILE A 146 -25.74 2.19 3.21
C ILE A 146 -26.31 1.10 4.12
N THR A 147 -26.84 0.05 3.50
CA THR A 147 -27.48 -1.06 4.22
C THR A 147 -26.47 -2.16 4.55
N VAL A 148 -26.78 -2.94 5.60
CA VAL A 148 -26.02 -4.15 5.95
C VAL A 148 -25.93 -5.09 4.74
N GLN A 149 -27.00 -5.23 3.97
CA GLN A 149 -27.02 -6.07 2.77
C GLN A 149 -25.99 -5.64 1.73
N LYS A 150 -25.91 -4.34 1.39
CA LYS A 150 -24.90 -3.84 0.43
C LYS A 150 -23.48 -4.07 0.93
N ILE A 151 -23.24 -3.85 2.22
CA ILE A 151 -21.94 -4.13 2.85
C ILE A 151 -21.61 -5.62 2.75
N THR A 152 -22.56 -6.50 3.07
CA THR A 152 -22.37 -7.95 2.97
C THR A 152 -22.09 -8.39 1.54
N GLU A 153 -22.83 -7.90 0.55
CA GLU A 153 -22.63 -8.23 -0.87
C GLU A 153 -21.24 -7.80 -1.35
N ALA A 154 -20.79 -6.59 -0.99
CA ALA A 154 -19.45 -6.12 -1.34
C ALA A 154 -18.35 -6.96 -0.68
N ILE A 155 -18.52 -7.35 0.60
CA ILE A 155 -17.56 -8.20 1.30
C ILE A 155 -17.51 -9.59 0.67
N LEU A 156 -18.65 -10.18 0.29
CA LEU A 156 -18.68 -11.48 -0.39
C LEU A 156 -17.93 -11.42 -1.73
N GLY A 157 -18.21 -10.41 -2.56
CA GLY A 157 -17.51 -10.22 -3.83
C GLY A 157 -16.01 -9.99 -3.65
N TYR A 158 -15.63 -9.20 -2.63
CA TYR A 158 -14.25 -8.99 -2.25
C TYR A 158 -13.56 -10.31 -1.84
N THR A 159 -14.19 -11.11 -1.00
CA THR A 159 -13.64 -12.39 -0.52
C THR A 159 -13.43 -13.36 -1.68
N GLU A 160 -14.40 -13.51 -2.58
CA GLU A 160 -14.26 -14.36 -3.77
C GLU A 160 -13.10 -13.92 -4.66
N ASN A 161 -12.94 -12.60 -4.87
CA ASN A 161 -11.81 -12.08 -5.63
C ASN A 161 -10.48 -12.30 -4.89
N LEU A 162 -10.46 -12.10 -3.58
CA LEU A 162 -9.26 -12.27 -2.76
C LEU A 162 -8.78 -13.72 -2.77
N GLU A 163 -9.68 -14.70 -2.65
CA GLU A 163 -9.34 -16.13 -2.78
C GLU A 163 -8.65 -16.42 -4.10
N ARG A 164 -9.14 -15.83 -5.20
CA ARG A 164 -8.55 -15.99 -6.53
C ARG A 164 -7.21 -15.26 -6.68
N ILE A 165 -7.08 -14.07 -6.08
CA ILE A 165 -5.82 -13.31 -6.06
C ILE A 165 -4.74 -14.11 -5.33
N VAL A 166 -5.05 -14.54 -4.11
CA VAL A 166 -4.12 -15.28 -3.26
C VAL A 166 -3.76 -16.62 -3.89
N GLY A 167 -4.74 -17.33 -4.44
CA GLY A 167 -4.52 -18.57 -5.19
C GLY A 167 -3.59 -18.38 -6.40
N PHE A 168 -3.78 -17.32 -7.18
CA PHE A 168 -2.90 -17.02 -8.31
C PHE A 168 -1.48 -16.67 -7.86
N ILE A 169 -1.33 -15.86 -6.80
CA ILE A 169 -0.01 -15.52 -6.25
C ILE A 169 0.70 -16.79 -5.79
N ARG A 170 0.03 -17.68 -5.05
CA ARG A 170 0.63 -18.93 -4.57
C ARG A 170 0.91 -19.94 -5.68
N GLU A 171 0.09 -19.98 -6.74
CA GLU A 171 0.36 -20.81 -7.92
C GLU A 171 1.66 -20.38 -8.62
N LYS A 172 1.90 -19.07 -8.75
CA LYS A 172 3.10 -18.54 -9.44
C LYS A 172 4.32 -18.42 -8.54
N ASN A 173 4.09 -18.23 -7.25
CA ASN A 173 5.11 -17.99 -6.25
C ASN A 173 4.78 -18.77 -4.96
N PRO A 174 5.09 -20.08 -4.94
CA PRO A 174 4.75 -20.95 -3.82
C PRO A 174 5.53 -20.62 -2.55
N ASP A 175 6.78 -20.16 -2.66
CA ASP A 175 7.70 -19.99 -1.53
C ASP A 175 7.93 -18.52 -1.13
N GLY A 176 7.56 -17.55 -1.98
CA GLY A 176 7.79 -16.14 -1.74
C GLY A 176 6.92 -15.55 -0.63
N VAL A 177 7.44 -14.50 0.02
CA VAL A 177 6.73 -13.79 1.09
C VAL A 177 5.71 -12.84 0.46
N ALA A 178 4.43 -13.05 0.72
CA ALA A 178 3.35 -12.16 0.28
C ALA A 178 2.66 -11.56 1.51
N ILE A 179 2.77 -10.24 1.66
CA ILE A 179 2.19 -9.47 2.76
C ILE A 179 0.98 -8.68 2.26
N PHE A 180 -0.19 -8.96 2.82
CA PHE A 180 -1.40 -8.18 2.65
C PHE A 180 -1.58 -7.27 3.86
N LEU A 181 -1.62 -5.95 3.61
CA LEU A 181 -1.86 -4.99 4.67
C LEU A 181 -3.38 -4.85 4.86
N ALA A 182 -3.83 -4.87 6.10
CA ALA A 182 -5.20 -4.54 6.46
C ALA A 182 -5.60 -3.14 5.94
N GLN A 183 -6.89 -2.90 5.72
CA GLN A 183 -7.39 -1.56 5.44
C GLN A 183 -7.48 -0.77 6.75
N TYR A 184 -7.02 0.47 6.79
CA TYR A 184 -7.19 1.35 7.96
C TYR A 184 -8.50 2.15 7.89
N ASP A 185 -8.98 2.66 9.02
CA ASP A 185 -10.13 3.57 9.05
C ASP A 185 -9.68 5.04 8.97
N PRO A 186 -9.86 5.73 7.81
CA PRO A 186 -9.41 7.11 7.63
C PRO A 186 -10.16 8.12 8.51
N VAL A 187 -11.38 7.79 8.98
CA VAL A 187 -12.18 8.71 9.81
C VAL A 187 -11.89 8.58 11.31
N SER A 188 -11.13 7.56 11.71
CA SER A 188 -10.78 7.32 13.10
C SER A 188 -10.02 8.51 13.71
N GLY A 189 -10.57 9.07 14.80
CA GLY A 189 -10.04 10.26 15.47
C GLY A 189 -10.36 11.59 14.79
N ALA A 190 -11.05 11.59 13.65
CA ALA A 190 -11.28 12.80 12.86
C ALA A 190 -12.51 13.64 13.26
N GLY A 191 -13.25 13.20 14.28
CA GLY A 191 -14.36 13.96 14.86
C GLY A 191 -15.63 13.92 14.02
N PHE A 192 -15.79 12.86 13.21
CA PHE A 192 -17.02 12.56 12.48
C PHE A 192 -18.15 12.19 13.47
N PRO A 193 -19.43 12.31 13.06
CA PRO A 193 -20.54 11.78 13.86
C PRO A 193 -20.36 10.30 14.21
N GLU A 194 -20.85 9.88 15.38
CA GLU A 194 -20.72 8.50 15.87
C GLU A 194 -21.26 7.46 14.88
N GLN A 195 -22.38 7.78 14.22
CA GLN A 195 -22.98 6.92 13.21
C GLN A 195 -22.03 6.65 12.03
N VAL A 196 -21.30 7.68 11.58
CA VAL A 196 -20.34 7.54 10.47
C VAL A 196 -19.13 6.72 10.90
N ASN A 197 -18.58 6.98 12.10
CA ASN A 197 -17.49 6.17 12.64
C ASN A 197 -17.91 4.71 12.80
N SER A 198 -19.12 4.45 13.31
CA SER A 198 -19.62 3.09 13.52
C SER A 198 -19.79 2.34 12.20
N ILE A 199 -20.34 2.98 11.17
CA ILE A 199 -20.53 2.36 9.85
C ILE A 199 -19.17 2.10 9.19
N SER A 200 -18.29 3.10 9.14
CA SER A 200 -16.95 2.98 8.56
C SER A 200 -16.14 1.88 9.25
N GLY A 201 -15.98 1.99 10.58
CA GLY A 201 -15.22 1.03 11.37
C GLY A 201 -15.76 -0.38 11.25
N SER A 202 -17.08 -0.58 11.32
CA SER A 202 -17.69 -1.92 11.21
C SER A 202 -17.48 -2.55 9.83
N ALA A 203 -17.66 -1.78 8.75
CA ALA A 203 -17.45 -2.27 7.39
C ALA A 203 -15.98 -2.66 7.14
N ILE A 204 -15.04 -1.81 7.57
CA ILE A 204 -13.61 -2.06 7.43
C ILE A 204 -13.17 -3.23 8.31
N MET A 205 -13.69 -3.35 9.53
CA MET A 205 -13.41 -4.50 10.41
C MET A 205 -13.86 -5.81 9.78
N LEU A 206 -15.05 -5.86 9.17
CA LEU A 206 -15.54 -7.07 8.51
C LEU A 206 -14.71 -7.43 7.27
N LEU A 207 -14.34 -6.42 6.45
CA LEU A 207 -13.44 -6.61 5.31
C LEU A 207 -12.07 -7.15 5.76
N ASN A 208 -11.50 -6.60 6.83
CA ASN A 208 -10.22 -7.04 7.38
C ASN A 208 -10.30 -8.44 7.99
N ALA A 209 -11.42 -8.80 8.60
CA ALA A 209 -11.65 -10.15 9.11
C ALA A 209 -11.65 -11.17 7.96
N ALA A 210 -12.39 -10.89 6.89
CA ALA A 210 -12.39 -11.71 5.67
C ALA A 210 -10.97 -11.79 5.06
N MET A 211 -10.27 -10.67 4.94
CA MET A 211 -8.90 -10.63 4.44
C MET A 211 -7.98 -11.53 5.26
N LYS A 212 -8.01 -11.37 6.58
CA LYS A 212 -7.15 -12.15 7.49
C LYS A 212 -7.41 -13.63 7.35
N GLU A 213 -8.67 -14.05 7.32
CA GLU A 213 -9.06 -15.46 7.15
C GLU A 213 -8.52 -16.04 5.85
N THR A 214 -8.82 -15.41 4.70
CA THR A 214 -8.39 -15.89 3.38
C THR A 214 -6.87 -15.91 3.20
N VAL A 215 -6.19 -14.84 3.63
CA VAL A 215 -4.73 -14.66 3.44
C VAL A 215 -3.96 -15.68 4.28
N THR A 216 -4.32 -15.82 5.56
CA THR A 216 -3.62 -16.74 6.46
C THR A 216 -3.88 -18.21 6.16
N ALA A 217 -5.05 -18.55 5.60
CA ALA A 217 -5.35 -19.90 5.13
C ALA A 217 -4.49 -20.36 3.93
N SER A 218 -3.77 -19.43 3.28
CA SER A 218 -2.97 -19.68 2.08
C SER A 218 -1.47 -19.39 2.29
N ASP A 219 -1.00 -19.47 3.54
CA ASP A 219 0.39 -19.18 3.94
C ASP A 219 0.89 -17.80 3.51
N CYS A 220 -0.01 -16.84 3.31
CA CYS A 220 0.33 -15.42 3.14
C CYS A 220 0.29 -14.70 4.49
N VAL A 221 0.96 -13.57 4.57
CA VAL A 221 1.04 -12.75 5.78
C VAL A 221 -0.07 -11.71 5.73
N TRP A 222 -0.91 -11.69 6.76
CA TRP A 222 -1.79 -10.56 7.03
C TRP A 222 -1.13 -9.64 8.06
N LEU A 223 -0.95 -8.36 7.72
CA LEU A 223 -0.30 -7.38 8.58
C LEU A 223 -1.28 -6.27 8.99
N ASP A 224 -1.43 -6.08 10.31
CA ASP A 224 -2.41 -5.17 10.89
C ASP A 224 -1.95 -3.71 10.88
N ILE A 225 -2.34 -2.97 9.84
CA ILE A 225 -2.22 -1.50 9.86
C ILE A 225 -3.51 -0.80 10.31
N TYR A 226 -4.60 -1.53 10.55
CA TYR A 226 -5.86 -0.95 11.03
C TYR A 226 -5.69 -0.42 12.45
N SER A 227 -5.22 -1.27 13.36
CA SER A 227 -4.97 -0.89 14.76
C SER A 227 -3.89 0.20 14.86
N LEU A 228 -2.91 0.18 13.95
CA LEU A 228 -1.86 1.19 13.87
C LEU A 228 -2.43 2.61 13.66
N PHE A 229 -3.48 2.74 12.84
CA PHE A 229 -4.10 4.02 12.49
C PHE A 229 -5.19 4.50 13.45
N GLU A 230 -5.51 3.74 14.50
CA GLU A 230 -6.59 4.10 15.43
C GLU A 230 -6.37 5.47 16.08
N GLY A 231 -7.33 6.38 15.87
CA GLY A 231 -7.28 7.76 16.34
C GLY A 231 -6.27 8.64 15.62
N LYS A 232 -5.66 8.19 14.52
CA LYS A 232 -4.59 8.92 13.78
C LYS A 232 -5.03 9.49 12.45
N GLY A 233 -6.29 9.31 12.03
CA GLY A 233 -6.79 9.83 10.76
C GLY A 233 -6.34 11.28 10.50
N PRO A 234 -6.62 12.24 11.41
CA PRO A 234 -6.27 13.65 11.20
C PRO A 234 -4.79 13.98 11.09
N GLU A 235 -3.90 13.10 11.56
CA GLU A 235 -2.46 13.31 11.57
C GLU A 235 -1.77 12.54 10.44
N TRP A 236 -2.29 11.37 10.07
CA TRP A 236 -1.61 10.43 9.17
C TRP A 236 -2.28 10.29 7.81
N THR A 237 -3.43 10.91 7.61
CA THR A 237 -4.10 11.01 6.31
C THR A 237 -4.33 12.48 5.94
N PHE A 238 -4.93 12.70 4.78
CA PHE A 238 -5.39 14.01 4.33
C PHE A 238 -6.87 14.25 4.68
N ILE A 239 -7.39 13.56 5.72
CA ILE A 239 -8.83 13.55 6.01
C ILE A 239 -9.37 14.94 6.34
N ARG A 240 -8.52 15.83 6.87
CA ARG A 240 -8.88 17.23 7.17
C ARG A 240 -9.10 18.03 5.89
N GLU A 241 -8.39 17.71 4.81
CA GLU A 241 -8.55 18.27 3.48
C GLU A 241 -9.62 17.54 2.67
N GLY A 242 -10.13 16.46 3.22
CA GLY A 242 -11.22 15.69 2.69
C GLY A 242 -10.85 14.35 2.12
N ASP A 243 -9.59 13.99 2.19
CA ASP A 243 -8.98 12.91 1.44
C ASP A 243 -8.57 11.77 2.37
N ILE A 244 -9.14 10.59 2.11
CA ILE A 244 -8.92 9.37 2.90
C ILE A 244 -7.49 8.83 2.80
N HIS A 245 -6.72 9.26 1.81
CA HIS A 245 -5.40 8.69 1.54
C HIS A 245 -4.38 9.07 2.62
N PRO A 246 -3.40 8.20 2.91
CA PRO A 246 -2.38 8.50 3.88
C PRO A 246 -1.50 9.64 3.36
N ASN A 247 -1.08 10.51 4.26
CA ASN A 247 -0.07 11.51 3.96
C ASN A 247 1.34 10.91 4.13
N ALA A 248 2.39 11.72 3.93
CA ALA A 248 3.77 11.24 4.05
C ALA A 248 4.07 10.59 5.42
N THR A 249 3.45 11.09 6.50
CA THR A 249 3.57 10.50 7.84
C THR A 249 2.88 9.13 7.90
N GLY A 250 1.66 9.00 7.38
CA GLY A 250 0.95 7.71 7.34
C GLY A 250 1.72 6.65 6.54
N HIS A 251 2.22 7.00 5.36
CA HIS A 251 3.08 6.11 4.57
C HIS A 251 4.35 5.70 5.32
N TYR A 252 4.99 6.64 6.03
CA TYR A 252 6.16 6.33 6.84
C TYR A 252 5.83 5.34 7.97
N MET A 253 4.68 5.49 8.64
CA MET A 253 4.26 4.58 9.70
C MET A 253 3.93 3.18 9.17
N ILE A 254 3.28 3.07 8.00
CA ILE A 254 3.08 1.78 7.33
C ILE A 254 4.43 1.12 7.00
N PHE A 255 5.34 1.88 6.40
CA PHE A 255 6.70 1.40 6.09
C PHE A 255 7.41 0.88 7.34
N ARG A 256 7.40 1.65 8.43
CA ARG A 256 8.03 1.27 9.70
C ARG A 256 7.46 -0.02 10.25
N HIS A 257 6.13 -0.19 10.18
CA HIS A 257 5.48 -1.41 10.65
C HIS A 257 5.85 -2.65 9.82
N ILE A 258 5.98 -2.50 8.50
CA ILE A 258 6.47 -3.59 7.63
C ILE A 258 7.92 -3.95 7.99
N VAL A 259 8.79 -2.96 8.18
CA VAL A 259 10.19 -3.21 8.57
C VAL A 259 10.27 -3.94 9.91
N GLU A 260 9.52 -3.50 10.91
CA GLU A 260 9.46 -4.15 12.23
C GLU A 260 8.98 -5.60 12.12
N TYR A 261 8.02 -5.87 11.25
CA TYR A 261 7.60 -7.24 10.96
C TYR A 261 8.73 -8.06 10.32
N LEU A 262 9.38 -7.55 9.27
CA LEU A 262 10.44 -8.27 8.56
C LEU A 262 11.65 -8.57 9.47
N GLU A 263 12.04 -7.63 10.33
CA GLU A 263 13.11 -7.78 11.31
C GLU A 263 12.77 -8.80 12.41
N SER A 264 11.48 -9.05 12.67
CA SER A 264 11.05 -10.05 13.66
C SER A 264 11.16 -11.49 13.16
N ILE A 265 11.30 -11.69 11.84
CA ILE A 265 11.43 -13.01 11.22
C ILE A 265 12.86 -13.52 11.45
N PRO A 266 13.07 -14.63 12.17
CA PRO A 266 14.40 -15.18 12.39
C PRO A 266 15.11 -15.46 11.06
N GLU A 267 16.41 -15.18 10.99
CA GLU A 267 17.23 -15.68 9.87
C GLU A 267 17.33 -17.21 9.95
N PRO A 268 17.28 -17.92 8.81
CA PRO A 268 17.57 -19.35 8.79
C PRO A 268 18.95 -19.59 9.44
N SER A 269 19.02 -20.39 10.51
CA SER A 269 20.32 -20.62 11.13
C SER A 269 21.20 -21.43 10.18
N GLU A 270 22.44 -20.97 9.96
CA GLU A 270 23.43 -21.65 9.11
C GLU A 270 23.84 -23.06 9.62
N THR A 271 23.25 -23.56 10.70
CA THR A 271 23.63 -24.83 11.35
C THR A 271 22.81 -26.03 10.89
N ALA A 272 22.58 -26.17 9.59
CA ALA A 272 22.08 -27.41 8.99
C ALA A 272 22.86 -27.84 7.74
N SER A 273 24.13 -27.44 7.60
CA SER A 273 25.06 -28.12 6.68
C SER A 273 25.80 -29.24 7.42
N GLY A 274 25.09 -30.32 7.68
CA GLY A 274 25.60 -31.54 8.28
C GLY A 274 25.50 -32.72 7.31
N ILE A 275 26.54 -32.88 6.48
CA ILE A 275 27.03 -34.13 5.87
C ILE A 275 25.99 -35.01 5.15
N ALA A 276 25.85 -34.81 3.84
CA ALA A 276 25.49 -35.89 2.93
C ALA A 276 26.64 -36.09 1.95
N GLU A 277 27.38 -37.17 2.16
CA GLU A 277 28.54 -37.58 1.41
C GLU A 277 28.15 -38.07 0.01
N THR A 278 28.98 -37.67 -0.95
CA THR A 278 29.00 -37.93 -2.38
C THR A 278 28.64 -39.35 -2.83
N THR A 279 27.87 -39.47 -3.92
CA THR A 279 28.15 -40.51 -4.92
C THR A 279 27.96 -39.94 -6.32
N THR A 280 29.09 -39.79 -7.01
CA THR A 280 29.25 -39.47 -8.43
C THR A 280 28.76 -40.60 -9.33
N THR A 281 28.04 -40.25 -10.39
CA THR A 281 28.20 -40.88 -11.71
C THR A 281 28.04 -39.81 -12.78
N SER A 282 29.08 -39.66 -13.59
CA SER A 282 29.08 -38.88 -14.82
C SER A 282 28.18 -39.52 -15.87
N ASP A 283 27.50 -38.72 -16.68
CA ASP A 283 27.49 -38.98 -18.11
C ASP A 283 27.38 -37.69 -18.91
N THR A 284 28.16 -37.67 -19.99
CA THR A 284 28.43 -36.53 -20.86
C THR A 284 27.59 -36.68 -22.12
N ALA A 285 26.87 -35.65 -22.56
CA ALA A 285 26.46 -35.54 -23.96
C ALA A 285 26.24 -34.08 -24.36
N ALA A 286 26.93 -33.68 -25.42
CA ALA A 286 27.02 -32.35 -25.98
C ALA A 286 25.77 -31.91 -26.78
N ALA A 287 25.70 -30.60 -27.00
CA ALA A 287 24.69 -29.83 -27.74
C ALA A 287 24.57 -30.18 -29.24
N PRO A 288 23.64 -29.54 -29.99
CA PRO A 288 23.99 -28.26 -30.61
C PRO A 288 22.89 -27.17 -30.63
N GLU A 289 23.36 -25.97 -30.98
CA GLU A 289 22.71 -24.66 -31.12
C GLU A 289 21.64 -24.56 -32.22
N THR A 290 20.71 -23.59 -32.07
CA THR A 290 20.24 -22.65 -33.14
C THR A 290 19.29 -21.59 -32.54
N THR A 291 19.68 -20.34 -32.33
CA THR A 291 19.65 -19.11 -33.17
C THR A 291 18.26 -18.48 -33.48
N THR A 292 18.22 -17.15 -33.28
CA THR A 292 17.39 -16.06 -33.86
C THR A 292 16.04 -15.66 -33.24
N ALA A 293 16.06 -14.44 -32.65
CA ALA A 293 14.96 -13.47 -32.55
C ALA A 293 14.75 -12.73 -33.90
N PRO A 294 13.63 -11.99 -34.09
CA PRO A 294 13.56 -10.55 -33.71
C PRO A 294 12.16 -10.19 -33.12
N GLY A 295 11.91 -9.14 -32.32
CA GLY A 295 12.36 -7.76 -32.32
C GLY A 295 11.24 -6.86 -32.88
N THR A 296 10.45 -6.14 -32.05
CA THR A 296 9.67 -4.94 -32.48
C THR A 296 9.30 -4.04 -31.28
N THR A 297 10.03 -2.93 -31.21
CA THR A 297 9.71 -1.54 -30.81
C THR A 297 8.42 -1.19 -30.06
N ALA A 298 8.61 -0.55 -28.90
CA ALA A 298 7.74 0.49 -28.34
C ALA A 298 7.94 1.84 -29.06
N PRO A 299 6.96 2.75 -29.05
CA PRO A 299 7.21 4.16 -29.30
C PRO A 299 7.36 4.94 -27.98
N ALA A 300 8.37 5.80 -27.96
CA ALA A 300 8.52 6.93 -27.04
C ALA A 300 7.94 8.20 -27.70
N ASP A 301 7.44 9.13 -26.89
CA ASP A 301 7.47 10.60 -27.05
C ASP A 301 6.82 11.21 -25.79
N GLU A 302 7.57 11.79 -24.85
CA GLU A 302 8.12 13.16 -24.82
C GLU A 302 7.07 14.28 -24.60
N LYS A 303 6.93 14.75 -23.34
CA LYS A 303 7.15 16.17 -22.93
C LYS A 303 6.83 16.40 -21.45
N THR A 304 7.82 16.94 -20.77
CA THR A 304 7.87 17.30 -19.35
C THR A 304 6.98 18.52 -19.03
N GLN A 305 6.07 18.38 -18.07
CA GLN A 305 5.65 19.53 -17.22
C GLN A 305 5.04 19.07 -15.89
N ARG A 306 5.85 19.18 -14.83
CA ARG A 306 5.51 19.25 -13.38
C ARG A 306 4.11 18.75 -12.98
N ARG A 307 3.97 17.45 -12.63
CA ARG A 307 2.85 16.91 -11.84
C ARG A 307 3.39 15.82 -10.91
N GLY A 308 3.11 15.91 -9.60
CA GLY A 308 3.38 14.83 -8.64
C GLY A 308 2.45 13.63 -8.84
N CYS A 309 2.35 12.69 -7.88
CA CYS A 309 1.46 11.51 -7.90
C CYS A 309 -0.03 11.85 -8.05
N LYS A 310 -0.36 13.13 -8.15
CA LYS A 310 -1.56 13.68 -8.78
C LYS A 310 -1.51 13.52 -10.32
N ALA A 311 -1.18 12.34 -10.83
CA ALA A 311 -1.50 12.02 -12.22
C ALA A 311 -3.03 12.10 -12.38
N SER A 312 -3.51 12.61 -13.51
CA SER A 312 -4.93 12.87 -13.75
C SER A 312 -5.76 11.61 -13.56
N ALA A 313 -6.30 11.48 -12.35
CA ALA A 313 -7.58 10.90 -12.04
C ALA A 313 -8.52 11.03 -13.26
N GLY A 314 -8.86 9.92 -13.89
CA GLY A 314 -10.05 9.87 -14.73
C GLY A 314 -11.27 10.37 -13.94
N PRO A 315 -12.40 10.66 -14.59
CA PRO A 315 -13.58 11.26 -13.93
C PRO A 315 -14.15 10.46 -12.73
N GLY A 316 -13.63 9.25 -12.47
CA GLY A 316 -13.88 8.46 -11.26
C GLY A 316 -13.22 8.94 -9.96
N TYR A 317 -12.18 9.79 -9.99
CA TYR A 317 -11.14 9.76 -8.95
C TYR A 317 -10.95 11.00 -8.07
N ALA A 318 -11.70 12.08 -8.29
CA ALA A 318 -11.60 13.30 -7.47
C ALA A 318 -12.43 13.28 -6.17
N PHE A 319 -13.11 12.17 -5.87
CA PHE A 319 -14.25 12.17 -4.95
C PHE A 319 -13.96 11.60 -3.55
N ALA A 320 -12.97 10.73 -3.40
CA ALA A 320 -12.49 10.31 -2.07
C ALA A 320 -11.90 11.48 -1.27
N CYS A 321 -11.44 12.54 -1.96
CA CYS A 321 -11.03 13.85 -1.42
C CYS A 321 -12.18 14.73 -0.91
N LEU A 322 -13.43 14.31 -1.06
CA LEU A 322 -14.57 15.21 -0.87
C LEU A 322 -15.54 14.76 0.22
N PHE A 323 -15.43 13.51 0.67
CA PHE A 323 -16.23 12.98 1.77
C PHE A 323 -15.92 13.69 3.10
N CYS A 324 -14.68 14.19 3.25
CA CYS A 324 -14.20 14.66 4.55
C CYS A 324 -13.91 16.18 4.60
N ALA A 325 -13.84 16.86 3.44
CA ALA A 325 -13.43 18.26 3.32
C ALA A 325 -14.41 19.21 4.02
N THR A 326 -15.59 18.71 4.30
CA THR A 326 -16.74 19.50 4.71
C THR A 326 -17.00 19.38 6.18
N LEU A 327 -16.81 18.21 6.75
CA LEU A 327 -16.85 18.03 8.20
C LEU A 327 -15.73 18.82 8.91
N ALA A 328 -14.61 19.13 8.25
CA ALA A 328 -13.63 20.10 8.72
C ALA A 328 -14.19 21.54 8.90
N ALA A 329 -15.20 21.93 8.12
CA ALA A 329 -15.86 23.24 8.23
C ALA A 329 -16.82 23.31 9.43
N LEU A 330 -17.35 22.18 9.93
CA LEU A 330 -18.11 22.12 11.18
C LEU A 330 -17.22 22.41 12.41
N ARG A 331 -15.93 22.07 12.33
CA ARG A 331 -14.97 22.29 13.43
C ARG A 331 -14.69 23.77 13.70
N LYS A 332 -14.75 24.64 12.68
CA LYS A 332 -14.55 26.10 12.85
C LYS A 332 -15.77 26.83 13.44
N LYS A 333 -16.97 26.23 13.42
CA LYS A 333 -18.18 26.83 14.00
C LYS A 333 -18.47 26.39 15.44
N ALA A 334 -17.73 25.40 15.96
CA ALA A 334 -17.89 24.88 17.33
C ALA A 334 -16.90 25.49 18.36
N SER A 335 -16.25 26.63 18.06
CA SER A 335 -15.60 27.43 19.11
C SER A 335 -16.68 28.21 19.87
N PRO A 336 -16.75 28.14 21.21
CA PRO A 336 -17.72 28.92 21.96
C PRO A 336 -17.44 30.42 21.78
N PRO A 337 -18.47 31.30 21.78
CA PRO A 337 -18.24 32.73 21.76
C PRO A 337 -17.42 33.09 23.01
N GLY A 338 -16.32 33.82 22.81
CA GLY A 338 -15.48 34.33 23.89
C GLY A 338 -16.34 35.09 24.89
N GLY A 339 -16.53 34.50 26.07
CA GLY A 339 -17.15 35.14 27.21
C GLY A 339 -16.18 36.17 27.78
N ASP A 340 -16.50 37.44 27.59
CA ASP A 340 -15.85 38.58 28.21
C ASP A 340 -16.09 38.53 29.74
N TYR A 341 -15.18 37.90 30.48
CA TYR A 341 -15.15 37.98 31.94
C TYR A 341 -14.48 39.30 32.34
N ARG A 342 -15.28 40.37 32.41
CA ARG A 342 -14.89 41.57 33.15
C ARG A 342 -15.07 41.33 34.64
N VAL A 343 -13.93 41.26 35.33
CA VAL A 343 -13.81 41.31 36.79
C VAL A 343 -14.28 42.68 37.30
N ARG A 344 -15.32 42.68 38.14
CA ARG A 344 -15.50 43.62 39.27
C ARG A 344 -16.19 42.91 40.41
#